data_AF-A0A9E0H0K0-F1
#
_entry.id   AF-A0A9E0H0K0-F1
#
_cell.length_a   1.000
_cell.length_b   1.000
_cell.length_c   1.000
_cell.angle_alpha   90.00
_cell.angle_beta   90.00
_cell.angle_gamma   90.00
#
_symmetry.space_group_name_H-M   'P 1'
#
loop_
_entity.id
_entity.type
_entity.pdbx_description
1 polymer ?
#
loop_
_entity_poly.entity_id
_entity_poly.type
_entity_poly.pdbx_seq_one_letter_code
_entity_poly.pdbx_strand_id
1 'polypeptide(L)'
;MRLLIAALSVGVSVMIVPSTRLMAQPHVTGAGAESCADFIRKAGPEGLSDPASLQWALGYITGRMTATNAWHRPFTGPEGIALDLLTYCQAHPFRQLDDAAVSFFERNRYCRTKRGCR
;
A
#
# COMPACT_ATOMS: atom_id res chain seq x y z
N MET A 1 36.73 -34.80 56.46
CA MET A 1 35.42 -34.14 56.31
C MET A 1 35.59 -33.02 55.29
N ARG A 2 35.28 -33.29 54.01
CA ARG A 2 35.49 -32.37 52.88
C ARG A 2 34.11 -32.03 52.30
N LEU A 3 33.68 -30.79 52.42
CA LEU A 3 32.48 -30.27 51.76
C LEU A 3 32.93 -29.29 50.68
N LEU A 4 32.98 -29.76 49.43
CA LEU A 4 33.14 -28.92 48.25
C LEU A 4 31.76 -28.42 47.85
N ILE A 5 31.48 -27.14 48.08
CA ILE A 5 30.25 -26.49 47.61
C ILE A 5 30.47 -26.12 46.15
N ALA A 6 29.90 -26.91 45.24
CA ALA A 6 29.81 -26.58 43.82
C ALA A 6 28.73 -25.51 43.64
N ALA A 7 29.15 -24.27 43.42
CA ALA A 7 28.26 -23.19 43.03
C ALA A 7 27.83 -23.38 41.56
N LEU A 8 26.64 -23.93 41.35
CA LEU A 8 25.98 -23.99 40.05
C LEU A 8 25.47 -22.58 39.70
N SER A 9 26.22 -21.86 38.87
CA SER A 9 25.74 -20.63 38.23
C SER A 9 24.66 -21.00 37.21
N VAL A 10 23.39 -20.85 37.60
CA VAL A 10 22.25 -20.89 36.68
C VAL A 10 22.33 -19.66 35.79
N GLY A 11 22.99 -19.80 34.65
CA GLY A 11 22.95 -18.83 33.57
C GLY A 11 21.53 -18.76 33.03
N VAL A 12 20.76 -17.78 33.48
CA VAL A 12 19.49 -17.42 32.85
C VAL A 12 19.84 -16.77 31.51
N SER A 13 19.92 -17.61 30.47
CA SER A 13 19.94 -17.13 29.09
C SER A 13 18.59 -16.49 28.81
N VAL A 14 18.51 -15.18 29.01
CA VAL A 14 17.38 -14.37 28.54
C VAL A 14 17.35 -14.51 27.02
N MET A 15 16.44 -15.35 26.52
CA MET A 15 16.11 -15.39 25.11
C MET A 15 15.44 -14.06 24.77
N ILE A 16 16.24 -13.11 24.29
CA ILE A 16 15.74 -11.94 23.58
C ILE A 16 15.16 -12.49 22.30
N VAL A 17 13.85 -12.75 22.26
CA VAL A 17 13.14 -13.03 21.02
C VAL A 17 13.11 -11.72 20.26
N PRO A 18 13.86 -11.54 19.15
CA PRO A 18 13.69 -10.36 18.34
C PRO A 18 12.27 -10.41 17.80
N SER A 19 11.42 -9.49 18.29
CA SER A 19 10.10 -9.25 17.72
C SER A 19 10.30 -8.56 16.38
N THR A 20 10.79 -9.29 15.38
CA THR A 20 10.69 -8.88 14.00
C THR A 20 9.20 -8.96 13.66
N ARG A 21 8.49 -7.85 13.90
CA ARG A 21 7.33 -7.54 13.07
C ARG A 21 7.86 -7.35 11.66
N LEU A 22 8.15 -8.46 10.99
CA LEU A 22 8.18 -8.54 9.54
C LEU A 22 6.73 -8.28 9.13
N MET A 23 6.33 -7.02 9.15
CA MET A 23 5.16 -6.55 8.43
C MET A 23 5.54 -6.77 6.98
N ALA A 24 5.32 -7.99 6.47
CA ALA A 24 5.24 -8.20 5.04
C ALA A 24 4.29 -7.12 4.55
N GLN A 25 4.80 -6.19 3.73
CA GLN A 25 3.88 -5.27 3.07
C GLN A 25 2.86 -6.16 2.37
N PRO A 26 1.55 -5.92 2.56
CA PRO A 26 0.55 -6.74 1.91
C PRO A 26 0.78 -6.63 0.40
N HIS A 27 1.46 -7.62 -0.16
CA HIS A 27 1.66 -7.69 -1.59
C HIS A 27 0.34 -8.20 -2.15
N VAL A 28 -0.36 -7.32 -2.83
CA VAL A 28 -1.52 -7.71 -3.61
C VAL A 28 -1.05 -8.65 -4.73
N THR A 29 -1.93 -9.53 -5.18
CA THR A 29 -1.71 -10.39 -6.36
C THR A 29 -2.72 -10.03 -7.45
N GLY A 30 -2.46 -10.45 -8.68
CA GLY A 30 -3.32 -10.14 -9.83
C GLY A 30 -3.15 -8.69 -10.32
N ALA A 31 -4.21 -8.10 -10.86
CA ALA A 31 -4.15 -6.80 -11.54
C ALA A 31 -3.67 -5.64 -10.64
N GLY A 32 -3.91 -5.69 -9.33
CA GLY A 32 -3.38 -4.69 -8.40
C GLY A 32 -1.86 -4.72 -8.21
N ALA A 33 -1.24 -5.88 -8.46
CA ALA A 33 0.20 -6.07 -8.36
C ALA A 33 0.95 -5.63 -9.63
N GLU A 34 0.20 -5.26 -10.67
CA GLU A 34 0.76 -4.79 -11.93
C GLU A 34 1.59 -3.52 -11.70
N SER A 35 2.70 -3.42 -12.42
CA SER A 35 3.51 -2.20 -12.39
C SER A 35 2.77 -1.05 -13.05
N CYS A 36 2.96 0.17 -12.54
CA CYS A 36 2.41 1.37 -13.15
C CYS A 36 2.89 1.54 -14.61
N ALA A 37 4.12 1.12 -14.93
CA ALA A 37 4.61 1.12 -16.31
C ALA A 37 3.78 0.20 -17.24
N ASP A 38 3.41 -0.99 -16.77
CA ASP A 38 2.59 -1.90 -17.56
C ASP A 38 1.16 -1.38 -17.71
N PHE A 39 0.59 -0.81 -16.64
CA PHE A 39 -0.73 -0.18 -16.68
C PHE A 39 -0.77 0.96 -17.71
N ILE A 40 0.21 1.88 -17.69
CA ILE A 40 0.30 2.98 -18.67
C ILE A 40 0.27 2.46 -20.10
N ARG A 41 0.97 1.36 -20.39
CA ARG A 41 1.03 0.78 -21.74
C ARG A 41 -0.33 0.23 -22.20
N LYS A 42 -1.16 -0.25 -21.27
CA LYS A 42 -2.47 -0.86 -21.58
C LYS A 42 -3.65 0.11 -21.49
N ALA A 43 -3.57 1.09 -20.61
CA ALA A 43 -4.73 1.88 -20.19
C ALA A 43 -5.19 2.92 -21.23
N GLY A 44 -4.40 3.19 -22.27
CA GLY A 44 -4.74 4.17 -23.30
C GLY A 44 -4.71 5.61 -22.78
N PRO A 45 -5.08 6.60 -23.61
CA PRO A 45 -4.93 8.03 -23.27
C PRO A 45 -5.79 8.47 -22.07
N GLU A 46 -6.96 7.85 -21.88
CA GLU A 46 -7.90 8.19 -20.81
C GLU A 46 -7.82 7.25 -19.60
N GLY A 47 -6.89 6.28 -19.62
CA GLY A 47 -6.76 5.31 -18.55
C GLY A 47 -7.84 4.22 -18.55
N LEU A 48 -8.71 4.17 -19.57
CA LEU A 48 -9.91 3.33 -19.63
C LEU A 48 -9.73 1.99 -20.36
N SER A 49 -8.62 1.78 -21.06
CA SER A 49 -8.44 0.63 -21.95
C SER A 49 -7.94 -0.65 -21.26
N ASP A 50 -7.72 -0.62 -19.94
CA ASP A 50 -7.34 -1.79 -19.14
C ASP A 50 -8.42 -2.15 -18.09
N PRO A 51 -9.49 -2.88 -18.50
CA PRO A 51 -10.65 -3.12 -17.63
C PRO A 51 -10.33 -3.97 -16.40
N ALA A 52 -9.35 -4.86 -16.46
CA ALA A 52 -9.00 -5.72 -15.32
C ALA A 52 -8.36 -4.89 -14.19
N SER A 53 -7.43 -4.02 -14.55
CA SER A 53 -6.79 -3.07 -13.63
C SER A 53 -7.79 -2.09 -13.01
N LEU A 54 -8.70 -1.54 -13.83
CA LEU A 54 -9.73 -0.63 -13.35
C LEU A 54 -10.74 -1.31 -12.43
N GLN A 55 -11.21 -2.50 -12.78
CA GLN A 55 -12.12 -3.27 -11.94
C GLN A 55 -11.48 -3.55 -10.58
N TRP A 56 -10.20 -3.94 -10.56
CA TRP A 56 -9.46 -4.16 -9.33
C TRP A 56 -9.35 -2.88 -8.50
N ALA A 57 -8.93 -1.76 -9.12
CA ALA A 57 -8.73 -0.50 -8.41
C ALA A 57 -10.05 0.06 -7.85
N LEU A 58 -11.14 0.01 -8.61
CA LEU A 58 -12.47 0.40 -8.16
C LEU A 58 -12.96 -0.49 -7.01
N GLY A 59 -12.76 -1.80 -7.11
CA GLY A 59 -13.05 -2.75 -6.03
C GLY A 59 -12.27 -2.45 -4.76
N TYR A 60 -10.97 -2.15 -4.88
CA TYR A 60 -10.13 -1.76 -3.75
C TYR A 60 -10.62 -0.47 -3.09
N ILE A 61 -10.85 0.59 -3.88
CA ILE A 61 -11.29 1.90 -3.37
C ILE A 61 -12.62 1.77 -2.66
N THR A 62 -13.61 1.13 -3.30
CA THR A 62 -14.94 0.93 -2.73
C THR A 62 -14.92 0.05 -1.48
N GLY A 63 -14.13 -1.04 -1.48
CA GLY A 63 -13.97 -1.89 -0.30
C GLY A 63 -13.30 -1.17 0.87
N ARG A 64 -12.30 -0.32 0.60
CA ARG A 64 -11.63 0.46 1.65
C ARG A 64 -12.53 1.54 2.24
N MET A 65 -13.36 2.16 1.40
CA MET A 65 -14.39 3.12 1.80
C MET A 65 -15.43 2.52 2.75
N THR A 66 -15.81 1.25 2.54
CA THR A 66 -16.80 0.58 3.40
C THR A 66 -16.18 -0.02 4.65
N ALA A 67 -14.92 -0.46 4.59
CA ALA A 67 -14.24 -1.11 5.70
C ALA A 67 -13.65 -0.12 6.74
N THR A 68 -13.33 1.11 6.32
CA THR A 68 -12.62 2.07 7.18
C THR A 68 -13.23 3.46 7.07
N ASN A 69 -13.35 4.19 8.18
CA ASN A 69 -13.60 5.65 8.18
C ASN A 69 -12.34 6.43 7.74
N ALA A 70 -11.57 5.87 6.80
CA ALA A 70 -10.35 6.48 6.32
C ALA A 70 -10.68 7.76 5.54
N TRP A 71 -9.88 8.79 5.77
CA TRP A 71 -9.92 9.97 4.93
C TRP A 71 -9.60 9.58 3.48
N HIS A 72 -10.28 10.20 2.53
CA HIS A 72 -9.99 10.11 1.10
C HIS A 72 -10.17 11.48 0.44
N ARG A 73 -9.51 11.68 -0.70
CA ARG A 73 -9.77 12.84 -1.56
C ARG A 73 -11.13 12.68 -2.27
N PRO A 74 -11.75 13.78 -2.76
CA PRO A 74 -12.98 13.69 -3.55
C PRO A 74 -12.79 12.78 -4.77
N PHE A 75 -13.77 11.92 -5.03
CA PHE A 75 -13.82 11.08 -6.23
C PHE A 75 -14.53 11.81 -7.37
N THR A 76 -14.02 11.64 -8.58
CA THR A 76 -14.50 12.29 -9.82
C THR A 76 -15.32 11.35 -10.71
N GLY A 77 -15.90 10.30 -10.13
CA GLY A 77 -16.56 9.21 -10.87
C GLY A 77 -15.57 8.18 -11.42
N PRO A 78 -16.06 7.08 -12.03
CA PRO A 78 -15.19 6.01 -12.55
C PRO A 78 -14.15 6.49 -13.57
N GLU A 79 -14.54 7.36 -14.50
CA GLU A 79 -13.67 7.92 -15.53
C GLU A 79 -12.60 8.83 -14.92
N GLY A 80 -13.01 9.67 -13.96
CA GLY A 80 -12.09 10.52 -13.23
C GLY A 80 -11.09 9.73 -12.37
N ILE A 81 -11.53 8.62 -11.76
CA ILE A 81 -10.65 7.69 -11.04
C ILE A 81 -9.65 7.05 -12.00
N ALA A 82 -10.08 6.61 -13.18
CA ALA A 82 -9.19 6.03 -14.20
C ALA A 82 -8.09 7.01 -14.62
N LEU A 83 -8.47 8.26 -14.90
CA LEU A 83 -7.51 9.32 -15.25
C LEU A 83 -6.55 9.65 -14.11
N ASP A 84 -7.06 9.68 -12.87
CA ASP A 84 -6.25 9.92 -11.67
C ASP A 84 -5.22 8.78 -11.43
N LEU A 85 -5.63 7.52 -11.66
CA LEU A 85 -4.73 6.35 -11.59
C LEU A 85 -3.65 6.45 -12.68
N LEU A 86 -4.04 6.77 -13.91
CA LEU A 86 -3.10 6.97 -15.02
C LEU A 86 -2.10 8.08 -14.71
N THR A 87 -2.59 9.22 -14.22
CA THR A 87 -1.77 10.38 -13.83
C THR A 87 -0.77 10.01 -12.74
N TYR A 88 -1.23 9.28 -11.70
CA TYR A 88 -0.34 8.78 -10.65
C TYR A 88 0.76 7.88 -11.22
N CYS A 89 0.36 6.91 -12.05
CA CYS A 89 1.29 5.94 -12.60
C CYS A 89 2.31 6.58 -13.53
N GLN A 90 1.92 7.57 -14.34
CA GLN A 90 2.84 8.33 -15.18
C GLN A 90 3.92 9.05 -14.36
N ALA A 91 3.57 9.58 -13.17
CA ALA A 91 4.53 10.19 -12.27
C ALA A 91 5.42 9.16 -11.55
N HIS A 92 4.98 7.90 -11.47
CA HIS A 92 5.57 6.86 -10.62
C HIS A 92 5.64 5.49 -11.33
N PRO A 93 6.36 5.37 -12.47
CA PRO A 93 6.29 4.18 -13.32
C PRO A 93 6.79 2.90 -12.65
N PHE A 94 7.65 3.00 -11.62
CA PHE A 94 8.20 1.86 -10.88
C PHE A 94 7.36 1.43 -9.67
N ARG A 95 6.25 2.12 -9.40
CA ARG A 95 5.29 1.74 -8.34
C ARG A 95 4.28 0.74 -8.88
N GLN A 96 3.51 0.12 -8.00
CA GLN A 96 2.44 -0.79 -8.38
C GLN A 96 1.10 -0.05 -8.50
N LEU A 97 0.12 -0.65 -9.17
CA LEU A 97 -1.21 -0.08 -9.32
C LEU A 97 -1.92 0.09 -7.97
N ASP A 98 -1.66 -0.77 -6.99
CA ASP A 98 -2.18 -0.63 -5.64
C ASP A 98 -1.71 0.64 -4.94
N ASP A 99 -0.45 1.06 -5.13
CA ASP A 99 0.06 2.34 -4.63
C ASP A 99 -0.75 3.51 -5.20
N ALA A 100 -1.14 3.42 -6.48
CA ALA A 100 -1.98 4.42 -7.13
C ALA A 100 -3.37 4.47 -6.49
N ALA A 101 -3.98 3.32 -6.23
CA ALA A 101 -5.27 3.22 -5.55
C ALA A 101 -5.20 3.69 -4.08
N VAL A 102 -4.12 3.36 -3.36
CA VAL A 102 -3.85 3.81 -1.99
C VAL A 102 -3.71 5.34 -1.92
N SER A 103 -3.17 5.97 -2.96
CA SER A 103 -2.92 7.42 -3.00
C SER A 103 -4.19 8.27 -2.80
N PHE A 104 -5.37 7.73 -3.11
CA PHE A 104 -6.65 8.40 -2.86
C PHE A 104 -6.91 8.64 -1.37
N PHE A 105 -6.26 7.88 -0.49
CA PHE A 105 -6.45 7.92 0.96
C PHE A 105 -5.29 8.63 1.69
N GLU A 106 -4.31 9.18 0.95
CA GLU A 106 -3.14 9.84 1.52
C GLU A 106 -3.32 11.35 1.64
N ARG A 107 -3.81 11.81 2.80
CA ARG A 107 -4.08 13.23 3.06
C ARG A 107 -2.87 14.13 2.76
N ASN A 108 -1.70 13.79 3.29
CA ASN A 108 -0.50 14.61 3.13
C ASN A 108 -0.10 14.78 1.66
N ARG A 109 -0.25 13.71 0.85
CA ARG A 109 0.04 13.76 -0.59
C ARG A 109 -0.94 14.69 -1.30
N TYR A 110 -2.23 14.52 -1.03
CA TYR A 110 -3.27 15.38 -1.60
C TYR A 110 -3.06 16.87 -1.26
N CYS A 111 -2.77 17.17 0.00
CA CYS A 111 -2.54 18.54 0.45
C CYS A 111 -1.30 19.14 -0.20
N ARG A 112 -0.20 18.39 -0.39
CA ARG A 112 0.97 18.88 -1.12
C ARG A 112 0.62 19.22 -2.57
N THR A 113 -0.10 18.34 -3.26
CA THR A 113 -0.52 18.58 -4.65
C THR A 113 -1.44 19.81 -4.79
N LYS A 114 -2.32 20.04 -3.81
CA LYS A 114 -3.24 21.21 -3.79
C LYS A 114 -2.64 22.47 -3.18
N ARG A 115 -1.35 22.50 -2.81
CA ARG A 115 -0.67 23.63 -2.12
C ARG A 115 -1.28 23.98 -0.76
N GLY A 116 -1.72 22.96 -0.02
CA GLY A 116 -2.28 23.03 1.33
C GLY A 116 -3.67 22.41 1.41
N CYS A 117 -3.97 21.80 2.57
CA CYS A 117 -5.34 21.61 3.04
C CYS A 117 -5.51 22.53 4.24
N ARG A 118 -6.48 23.43 4.22
CA ARG A 118 -6.90 24.18 5.41
C ARG A 118 -7.68 23.28 6.34
#